data_AF-A0A6V7VHR0-F1
#
_entry.id   AF-A0A6V7VHR0-F1
#
_cell.length_a   1.000
_cell.length_b   1.000
_cell.length_c   1.000
_cell.angle_alpha   90.00
_cell.angle_beta   90.00
_cell.angle_gamma   90.00
#
_symmetry.space_group_name_H-M   'P 1'
#
loop_
_entity.id
_entity.type
_entity.pdbx_description
1 polymer ?
#
loop_
_entity_poly.entity_id
_entity_poly.type
_entity_poly.pdbx_seq_one_letter_code
_entity_poly.pdbx_strand_id
1 'polypeptide(L)' 'MSSSPLRASIIVSAIVFTAIGMGLSIAGLLSPSWQVVNLQEYNSVHEHGLWLDCIRHIRDVTGVLLRR' A
#
# COMPACT_ATOMS: atom_id res chain seq x y z
N MET A 1 38.46 21.19 9.47
CA MET A 1 37.09 21.72 9.31
C MET A 1 36.18 20.99 10.29
N SER A 2 35.90 21.57 11.46
CA SER A 2 34.99 20.95 12.45
C SER A 2 33.56 21.37 12.10
N SER A 3 32.77 20.47 11.49
CA SER A 3 31.33 20.69 11.37
C SER A 3 30.72 20.70 12.78
N SER A 4 29.82 21.66 13.07
CA SER A 4 29.13 21.66 14.35
C SER A 4 28.23 20.41 14.42
N PRO A 5 28.21 19.68 15.56
CA PRO A 5 27.51 18.40 15.67
C PRO A 5 26.00 18.52 15.36
N LEU A 6 25.42 19.68 15.66
CA LEU A 6 24.05 20.05 15.28
C LEU A 6 23.81 20.04 13.77
N ARG A 7 24.71 20.63 12.97
CA ARG A 7 24.55 20.66 11.51
C ARG A 7 24.62 19.27 10.91
N ALA A 8 25.56 18.44 11.39
CA ALA A 8 25.66 17.06 10.94
C ALA A 8 24.40 16.27 11.29
N SER A 9 23.87 16.43 12.51
CA SER A 9 22.63 15.77 12.92
C SER A 9 21.42 16.15 12.06
N ILE A 10 21.28 17.42 11.70
CA ILE A 10 20.18 17.91 10.85
C ILE A 10 20.29 17.34 9.43
N ILE A 11 21.50 17.31 8.87
CA ILE A 11 21.71 16.76 7.52
C ILE A 11 21.40 15.26 7.50
N VAL A 12 21.88 14.51 8.49
CA VAL A 12 21.62 13.07 8.59
C VAL A 12 20.12 12.79 8.75
N SER A 13 19.41 13.52 9.62
CA SER A 13 17.97 13.32 9.78
C SER A 13 17.20 13.65 8.50
N ALA A 14 17.56 14.74 7.80
CA ALA A 14 16.97 15.08 6.51
C ALA A 14 17.15 13.95 5.49
N ILE A 15 18.36 13.40 5.35
CA ILE A 15 18.64 12.29 4.44
C ILE A 15 17.79 11.07 4.77
N VAL A 16 17.70 10.70 6.07
CA VAL A 16 16.90 9.55 6.52
C VAL A 16 15.43 9.76 6.20
N PHE A 17 14.86 10.92 6.54
CA PHE A 17 13.45 11.21 6.25
C PHE A 17 13.17 11.24 4.74
N THR A 18 14.07 11.80 3.94
CA THR A 18 13.94 11.78 2.47
C THR A 18 13.98 10.35 1.92
N ALA A 19 14.90 9.50 2.40
CA ALA A 19 14.98 8.12 1.96
C ALA A 19 13.71 7.32 2.34
N ILE A 20 13.19 7.53 3.55
CA ILE A 20 11.92 6.93 4.00
C ILE A 20 10.76 7.40 3.13
N GLY A 21 10.65 8.72 2.91
CA GLY A 21 9.59 9.29 2.07
C GLY A 21 9.64 8.78 0.64
N MET A 22 10.85 8.63 0.08
CA MET A 22 11.05 8.04 -1.25
C MET A 22 10.57 6.57 -1.28
N GLY A 23 10.93 5.77 -0.27
CA GLY A 23 10.47 4.39 -0.15
C GLY A 23 8.95 4.26 -0.03
N LEU A 24 8.33 5.07 0.83
CA LEU A 24 6.87 5.13 0.98
C LEU A 24 6.17 5.57 -0.32
N SER A 25 6.76 6.51 -1.05
CA SER A 25 6.21 6.97 -2.33
C SER A 25 6.24 5.86 -3.38
N ILE A 26 7.36 5.13 -3.49
CA ILE A 26 7.47 3.97 -4.39
C ILE A 26 6.49 2.86 -3.99
N ALA A 27 6.40 2.54 -2.69
CA ALA A 27 5.46 1.55 -2.20
C ALA A 27 4.00 1.95 -2.49
N GLY A 28 3.66 3.23 -2.33
CA GLY A 28 2.36 3.77 -2.72
C GLY A 28 2.09 3.62 -4.21
N LEU A 29 3.04 4.00 -5.07
CA LEU A 29 2.93 3.86 -6.54
C LEU A 29 2.72 2.41 -6.99
N LEU A 30 3.38 1.46 -6.35
CA LEU A 30 3.28 0.04 -6.70
C LEU A 30 2.10 -0.67 -6.02
N SER A 31 1.49 -0.06 -5.01
CA SER A 31 0.34 -0.65 -4.31
C SER A 31 -0.90 -0.66 -5.22
N PRO A 32 -1.64 -1.77 -5.32
CA PRO A 32 -2.91 -1.84 -6.04
C PRO A 32 -4.09 -1.25 -5.24
N SER A 33 -3.87 -0.76 -4.02
CA SER A 33 -4.96 -0.35 -3.11
C SER A 33 -5.28 1.16 -3.15
N TRP A 34 -5.17 1.81 -4.32
CA TRP A 34 -5.46 3.24 -4.44
C TRP A 34 -6.95 3.50 -4.30
N GLN A 35 -7.76 2.62 -4.87
CA GLN A 35 -9.20 2.62 -4.71
C GLN A 35 -9.70 1.19 -4.52
N VAL A 36 -10.32 0.93 -3.38
CA VAL A 36 -10.92 -0.37 -3.08
C VAL A 36 -12.43 -0.26 -3.25
N VAL A 37 -12.99 -1.00 -4.20
CA VAL A 37 -14.41 -1.03 -4.54
C VAL A 37 -14.97 -2.42 -4.24
N ASN A 38 -16.09 -2.47 -3.54
CA ASN A 38 -16.82 -3.72 -3.33
C ASN A 38 -17.97 -3.83 -4.34
N LEU A 39 -17.89 -4.80 -5.25
CA LEU A 39 -18.97 -5.11 -6.17
C LEU A 39 -19.85 -6.21 -5.56
N GLN A 40 -20.95 -5.78 -4.91
CA GLN A 40 -21.88 -6.70 -4.25
C GLN A 40 -22.55 -7.67 -5.23
N GLU A 41 -22.84 -7.23 -6.45
CA GLU A 41 -23.47 -8.07 -7.48
C GLU A 41 -22.61 -9.27 -7.90
N TYR A 42 -21.27 -9.14 -7.79
CA TYR A 42 -20.32 -10.19 -8.15
C TYR A 42 -19.63 -10.83 -6.94
N ASN A 43 -20.06 -10.46 -5.72
CA ASN A 43 -19.43 -10.81 -4.45
C ASN A 43 -17.89 -10.72 -4.54
N SER A 44 -17.37 -9.59 -5.03
CA SER A 44 -15.94 -9.44 -5.29
C SER A 44 -15.45 -8.05 -4.90
N VAL A 45 -14.25 -8.00 -4.33
CA VAL A 45 -13.53 -6.76 -4.04
C VAL A 45 -12.56 -6.51 -5.17
N HIS A 46 -12.58 -5.30 -5.72
CA HIS A 46 -11.66 -4.83 -6.72
C HIS A 46 -10.77 -3.75 -6.11
N GLU A 47 -9.46 -3.96 -6.13
CA GLU A 47 -8.47 -2.97 -5.73
C GLU A 47 -7.82 -2.42 -7.00
N HIS A 48 -8.10 -1.14 -7.28
CA HIS A 48 -7.52 -0.43 -8.41
C HIS A 48 -6.24 0.27 -7.99
N GLY A 49 -5.16 -0.02 -8.71
CA GLY A 49 -3.87 0.65 -8.58
C GLY A 49 -3.54 1.47 -9.82
N LEU A 50 -2.39 2.14 -9.76
CA LEU A 50 -1.89 2.88 -10.93
C LEU A 50 -1.43 1.94 -12.06
N TRP A 51 -0.81 0.82 -11.72
CA TRP A 51 -0.22 -0.13 -12.66
C TRP A 51 -0.91 -1.50 -12.67
N LEU A 52 -1.53 -1.86 -11.54
CA LEU A 52 -2.08 -3.18 -11.29
C LEU A 52 -3.48 -3.03 -10.71
N ASP A 53 -4.41 -3.78 -11.27
CA ASP A 53 -5.74 -3.98 -10.75
C ASP A 53 -5.83 -5.39 -10.16
N CYS A 54 -6.26 -5.51 -8.91
CA CYS A 54 -6.37 -6.77 -8.19
C CYS A 54 -7.84 -7.10 -7.89
N ILE A 55 -8.30 -8.28 -8.31
CA ILE A 55 -9.67 -8.73 -8.09
C ILE A 55 -9.67 -9.91 -7.12
N ARG A 56 -10.40 -9.77 -6.02
CA ARG A 56 -10.58 -10.81 -5.02
C ARG A 56 -12.06 -11.21 -4.94
N HIS A 57 -12.39 -12.40 -5.42
CA HIS A 57 -13.72 -12.97 -5.25
C HIS A 57 -13.90 -13.50 -3.83
N ILE A 58 -14.98 -13.06 -3.18
CA ILE A 58 -15.44 -13.60 -1.91
C ILE A 58 -16.23 -14.86 -2.24
N ARG A 59 -15.72 -16.03 -1.84
CA ARG A 59 -16.51 -17.26 -1.86
C ARG A 59 -17.28 -17.34 -0.56
N ASP A 60 -18.62 -17.36 -0.64
CA ASP A 60 -19.46 -17.70 0.50
C ASP A 60 -19.22 -19.17 0.88
N VAL A 61 -18.27 -19.41 1.80
CA VAL A 61 -18.00 -20.74 2.38
C VAL A 61 -19.26 -21.32 3.02
N THR A 62 -20.19 -20.44 3.43
CA THR A 62 -21.52 -20.78 3.94
C THR A 62 -22.38 -21.58 2.96
N GLY A 63 -22.19 -21.43 1.65
CA GLY A 63 -22.92 -22.20 0.63
C GLY A 63 -22.44 -23.65 0.47
N VAL A 64 -21.20 -23.95 0.86
CA VAL A 64 -20.65 -25.32 0.79
C VAL A 64 -21.05 -26.13 2.03
N LEU A 65 -21.19 -25.47 3.19
CA LEU A 65 -21.64 -26.14 4.42
C LEU A 65 -23.16 -26.38 4.46
N LEU A 66 -23.96 -25.64 3.68
CA LEU A 66 -25.40 -25.89 3.50
C LEU A 66 -25.71 -26.82 2.32
N ARG A 67 -24.69 -27.36 1.64
CA ARG A 67 -24.82 -28.31 0.52
C ARG A 67 -24.50 -29.75 0.95
N ARG A 68 -24.96 -30.16 2.14
CA ARG A 68 -24.84 -31.53 2.62
C ARG A 68 -26.17 -32.04 3.16
#